data_AF-A0AAV1JBG7-F1
#
_entry.id   AF-A0AAV1JBG7-F1
#
_cell.length_a   1.000
_cell.length_b   1.000
_cell.length_c   1.000
_cell.angle_alpha   90.00
_cell.angle_beta   90.00
_cell.angle_gamma   90.00
#
_symmetry.space_group_name_H-M   'P 1'
#
loop_
_entity.id
_entity.type
_entity.pdbx_description
1 polymer ?
#
loop_
_entity_poly.entity_id
_entity_poly.type
_entity_poly.pdbx_seq_one_letter_code
_entity_poly.pdbx_strand_id
1 'polypeptide(L)'
;MYVYITDVSVSVRVQRPLMCRLMHPLFCRCFHRGGGELLDLVRQARLYQAAEMALIESGRYDTRPDFTVVVQPFMRLFNAPLPPTEPLPLVIHQSYITHDCFHFSQKGHALAANLLWNNLLEPVGNKSDNVPPVLMNSFRCPSKQAPYIFTNKNSQIFYKTGRQET
;
A
#
# COMPACT_ATOMS: atom_id res chain seq x y z
N MET A 1 0.03 -0.70 -16.01
CA MET A 1 0.54 -1.51 -14.88
C MET A 1 0.32 -0.74 -13.59
N TYR A 2 -0.08 -1.40 -12.51
CA TYR A 2 -0.35 -0.75 -11.23
C TYR A 2 0.57 -1.33 -10.18
N VAL A 3 1.26 -0.46 -9.44
CA VAL A 3 2.25 -0.90 -8.47
C VAL A 3 1.88 -0.33 -7.12
N TYR A 4 1.77 -1.21 -6.13
CA TYR A 4 1.49 -0.81 -4.75
C TYR A 4 2.80 -0.63 -4.00
N ILE A 5 2.81 0.37 -3.14
CA ILE A 5 3.96 0.68 -2.31
C ILE A 5 4.00 -0.30 -1.13
N THR A 6 5.11 -1.00 -0.88
CA THR A 6 5.20 -1.93 0.26
C THR A 6 5.71 -1.26 1.54
N ASP A 7 5.18 -1.65 2.70
CA ASP A 7 5.79 -1.41 4.02
C ASP A 7 5.84 -2.72 4.81
N VAL A 8 7.04 -3.20 5.11
CA VAL A 8 7.24 -4.45 5.86
C VAL A 8 7.12 -4.27 7.36
N SER A 9 7.10 -3.04 7.88
CA SER A 9 6.91 -2.76 9.31
C SER A 9 5.54 -3.20 9.84
N VAL A 10 4.58 -3.48 8.96
CA VAL A 10 3.28 -4.05 9.31
C VAL A 10 3.43 -5.37 10.05
N SER A 11 4.43 -6.20 9.68
CA SER A 11 4.71 -7.51 10.30
C SER A 11 5.01 -7.44 11.80
N VAL A 12 5.53 -6.30 12.27
CA VAL A 12 5.87 -6.06 13.69
C VAL A 12 4.80 -5.23 14.41
N ARG A 13 3.73 -4.84 13.71
CA ARG A 13 2.61 -4.01 14.19
C ARG A 13 1.28 -4.76 14.19
N VAL A 14 1.36 -6.05 14.49
CA VAL A 14 0.21 -6.95 14.69
C VAL A 14 0.32 -7.66 16.02
N GLN A 15 -0.81 -8.14 16.55
CA GLN A 15 -0.82 -8.92 17.77
C GLN A 15 -0.15 -10.27 17.51
N ARG A 16 1.05 -10.51 18.05
CA ARG A 16 1.86 -11.71 17.76
C ARG A 16 1.52 -12.90 18.69
N PRO A 17 0.71 -13.89 18.23
CA PRO A 17 0.52 -15.15 18.95
C PRO A 17 1.82 -15.96 19.01
N LEU A 18 1.82 -17.06 19.79
CA LEU A 18 3.00 -17.92 19.98
C LEU A 18 3.64 -18.32 18.64
N MET A 19 2.84 -18.76 17.66
CA MET A 19 3.37 -19.17 16.36
C MET A 19 4.11 -18.03 15.65
N CYS A 20 3.61 -16.80 15.71
CA CYS A 20 4.31 -15.65 15.15
C CYS A 20 5.62 -15.35 15.86
N ARG A 21 5.67 -15.47 17.19
CA ARG A 21 6.91 -15.26 17.95
C ARG A 21 7.98 -16.29 17.60
N LEU A 22 7.57 -17.51 17.22
CA LEU A 22 8.47 -18.58 16.79
C LEU A 22 8.92 -18.41 15.33
N MET A 23 8.00 -18.06 14.42
CA MET A 23 8.26 -18.03 12.98
C MET A 23 8.84 -16.71 12.48
N HIS A 24 8.46 -15.57 13.07
CA HIS A 24 8.93 -14.26 12.60
C HIS A 24 10.47 -14.10 12.65
N PRO A 25 11.20 -14.62 13.66
CA PRO A 25 12.67 -14.62 13.65
C PRO A 25 13.30 -15.47 12.54
N LEU A 26 12.59 -16.50 12.04
CA LEU A 26 13.06 -17.32 10.93
C LEU A 26 13.03 -16.54 9.61
N PHE A 27 11.92 -15.85 9.34
CA PHE A 27 11.70 -15.11 8.08
C PHE A 27 12.32 -13.70 8.09
N CYS A 28 12.32 -13.04 9.25
CA CYS A 28 12.82 -11.68 9.42
C CYS A 28 14.11 -11.67 10.24
N ARG A 29 15.04 -12.59 9.99
CA ARG A 29 16.27 -12.78 10.78
C ARG A 29 17.02 -11.47 11.03
N CYS A 30 17.13 -10.59 10.04
CA CYS A 30 17.81 -9.30 10.18
C CYS A 30 17.17 -8.40 11.23
N PHE A 31 15.84 -8.43 11.41
CA PHE A 31 15.14 -7.60 12.38
C PHE A 31 15.38 -8.02 13.84
N HIS A 32 15.80 -9.27 14.09
CA HIS A 32 16.01 -9.80 15.44
C HIS A 32 17.50 -9.95 15.81
N ARG A 33 18.42 -9.19 15.18
CA ARG A 33 19.87 -9.41 15.34
C ARG A 33 20.50 -8.75 16.56
N GLY A 34 19.93 -7.69 17.12
CA GLY A 34 20.58 -7.01 18.24
C GLY A 34 19.92 -5.74 18.77
N GLY A 35 18.81 -5.27 18.19
CA GLY A 35 18.09 -4.07 18.64
C GLY A 35 18.41 -2.84 17.78
N GLY A 36 17.42 -1.95 17.63
CA GLY A 36 17.53 -0.73 16.81
C GLY A 36 17.14 -0.91 15.34
N GLU A 37 16.94 -2.15 14.87
CA GLU A 37 16.61 -2.45 13.47
C GLU A 37 15.22 -1.95 13.07
N LEU A 38 14.35 -1.63 14.04
CA LEU A 38 13.06 -1.02 13.76
C LEU A 38 13.21 0.35 13.07
N LEU A 39 14.15 1.19 13.54
CA LEU A 39 14.40 2.48 12.90
C LEU A 39 14.90 2.28 11.47
N ASP A 40 15.84 1.35 11.27
CA ASP A 40 16.38 1.04 9.95
C ASP A 40 15.31 0.45 9.03
N LEU A 41 14.47 -0.47 9.53
CA LEU A 41 13.37 -1.07 8.76
C LEU A 41 12.41 0.01 8.26
N VAL A 42 11.96 0.90 9.14
CA VAL A 42 11.02 1.97 8.79
C VAL A 42 11.68 2.97 7.84
N ARG A 43 12.95 3.32 8.08
CA ARG A 43 13.71 4.22 7.21
C ARG A 43 13.89 3.62 5.81
N GLN A 44 14.29 2.36 5.71
CA GLN A 44 14.52 1.70 4.42
C GLN A 44 13.22 1.46 3.67
N ALA A 45 12.13 1.14 4.38
CA ALA A 45 10.80 1.15 3.77
C ALA A 45 10.55 2.53 3.13
N ARG A 46 10.61 3.64 3.88
CA ARG A 46 10.36 4.99 3.35
C ARG A 46 11.26 5.37 2.17
N LEU A 47 12.55 5.04 2.23
CA LEU A 47 13.49 5.30 1.13
C LEU A 47 13.13 4.50 -0.12
N TYR A 48 12.74 3.24 0.03
CA TYR A 48 12.28 2.42 -1.09
C TYR A 48 10.98 2.97 -1.69
N GLN A 49 10.00 3.33 -0.84
CA GLN A 49 8.75 3.95 -1.30
C GLN A 49 9.02 5.25 -2.07
N ALA A 50 9.96 6.07 -1.59
CA ALA A 50 10.36 7.32 -2.25
C ALA A 50 11.05 7.07 -3.60
N ALA A 51 11.97 6.09 -3.66
CA ALA A 51 12.64 5.72 -4.90
C ALA A 51 11.65 5.17 -5.95
N GLU A 52 10.69 4.36 -5.53
CA GLU A 52 9.64 3.82 -6.39
C GLU A 52 8.74 4.92 -6.96
N MET A 53 8.30 5.87 -6.12
CA MET A 53 7.57 7.05 -6.57
C MET A 53 8.38 7.86 -7.58
N ALA A 54 9.61 8.22 -7.24
CA ALA A 54 10.47 9.03 -8.11
C ALA A 54 10.70 8.35 -9.47
N LEU A 55 10.88 7.02 -9.49
CA LEU A 55 11.02 6.25 -10.72
C LEU A 55 9.75 6.32 -11.58
N ILE A 56 8.57 6.16 -10.97
CA ILE A 56 7.31 6.15 -11.72
C ILE A 56 6.95 7.57 -12.20
N GLU A 57 7.16 8.58 -11.36
CA GLU A 57 6.91 9.99 -11.67
C GLU A 57 7.93 10.61 -12.64
N SER A 58 9.05 9.94 -12.90
CA SER A 58 10.06 10.39 -13.88
C SER A 58 9.56 10.46 -15.32
N GLY A 59 8.36 9.93 -15.60
CA GLY A 59 7.80 9.84 -16.95
C GLY A 59 8.36 8.67 -17.78
N ARG A 60 9.25 7.85 -17.22
CA ARG A 60 9.86 6.67 -17.89
C ARG A 60 8.83 5.74 -18.53
N TYR A 61 7.63 5.65 -17.95
CA TYR A 61 6.59 4.73 -18.41
C TYR A 61 5.44 5.39 -19.17
N ASP A 62 5.44 6.72 -19.34
CA ASP A 62 4.35 7.47 -19.99
C ASP A 62 4.67 7.86 -21.45
N THR A 63 5.69 7.24 -22.03
CA THR A 63 6.20 7.55 -23.38
C THR A 63 5.35 6.96 -24.51
N ARG A 64 4.46 6.01 -24.21
CA ARG A 64 3.61 5.33 -25.21
C ARG A 64 2.12 5.55 -24.93
N PRO A 65 1.25 5.44 -25.95
CA PRO A 65 -0.20 5.56 -25.76
C PRO A 65 -0.84 4.34 -25.09
N ASP A 66 -0.22 3.17 -25.18
CA ASP A 66 -0.76 1.86 -24.78
C ASP A 66 -0.24 1.35 -23.43
N PHE A 67 0.66 2.10 -22.79
CA PHE A 67 1.30 1.67 -21.54
C PHE A 67 1.59 2.84 -20.62
N THR A 68 1.39 2.61 -19.33
CA THR A 68 1.68 3.53 -18.23
C THR A 68 1.87 2.73 -16.94
N VAL A 69 2.56 3.31 -15.97
CA VAL A 69 2.71 2.77 -14.61
C VAL A 69 2.15 3.80 -13.64
N VAL A 70 1.28 3.34 -12.73
CA VAL A 70 0.66 4.21 -11.72
C VAL A 70 0.79 3.60 -10.33
N VAL A 71 1.33 4.40 -9.42
CA VAL A 71 1.43 4.09 -7.99
C VAL A 71 0.04 3.99 -7.36
N GLN A 72 -0.17 2.96 -6.53
CA GLN A 72 -1.36 2.79 -5.69
C GLN A 72 -0.94 2.93 -4.22
N PRO A 73 -1.18 4.09 -3.59
CA PRO A 73 -0.63 4.40 -2.28
C PRO A 73 -1.39 3.78 -1.09
N PHE A 74 -2.44 2.97 -1.30
CA PHE A 74 -3.28 2.44 -0.22
C PHE A 74 -2.52 1.78 0.94
N MET A 75 -1.37 1.17 0.67
CA MET A 75 -0.53 0.53 1.69
C MET A 75 0.16 1.51 2.65
N ARG A 76 0.27 2.79 2.28
CA ARG A 76 0.81 3.83 3.18
C ARG A 76 -0.02 4.01 4.43
N LEU A 77 -1.27 3.57 4.45
CA LEU A 77 -2.09 3.58 5.67
C LEU A 77 -1.44 2.74 6.79
N PHE A 78 -0.68 1.71 6.44
CA PHE A 78 -0.04 0.80 7.39
C PHE A 78 1.39 1.23 7.76
N ASN A 79 1.83 2.38 7.26
CA ASN A 79 3.15 2.93 7.49
C ASN A 79 3.43 3.13 8.99
N ALA A 80 4.57 2.65 9.48
CA ALA A 80 5.03 2.99 10.82
C ALA A 80 5.31 4.50 10.95
N PRO A 81 5.06 5.09 12.14
CA PRO A 81 5.54 6.42 12.46
C PRO A 81 7.05 6.53 12.24
N LEU A 82 7.51 7.70 11.82
CA LEU A 82 8.93 8.02 11.71
C LEU A 82 9.21 9.32 12.49
N PRO A 83 9.99 9.29 13.58
CA PRO A 83 10.67 8.11 14.14
C PRO A 83 9.67 7.09 14.76
N PRO A 84 9.96 5.79 14.71
CA PRO A 84 9.15 4.80 15.39
C PRO A 84 9.36 4.93 16.91
N THR A 85 8.26 5.02 17.66
CA THR A 85 8.26 5.07 19.12
C THR A 85 7.56 3.85 19.68
N GLU A 86 8.18 3.19 20.66
CA GLU A 86 7.55 2.07 21.36
C GLU A 86 6.61 2.56 22.48
N PRO A 87 5.47 1.88 22.72
CA PRO A 87 4.99 0.72 21.98
C PRO A 87 4.42 1.10 20.60
N LEU A 88 4.73 0.28 19.58
CA LEU A 88 4.19 0.50 18.25
C LEU A 88 2.67 0.27 18.22
N PRO A 89 1.88 1.13 17.56
CA PRO A 89 0.45 0.91 17.44
C PRO A 89 0.17 -0.28 16.53
N LEU A 90 -0.77 -1.12 16.94
CA LEU A 90 -1.32 -2.19 16.11
C LEU A 90 -2.13 -1.57 14.97
N VAL A 91 -1.91 -2.03 13.73
CA VAL A 91 -2.56 -1.44 12.54
C VAL A 91 -3.54 -2.37 11.85
N ILE A 92 -3.44 -3.66 12.13
CA ILE A 92 -4.34 -4.65 11.56
C ILE A 92 -4.53 -5.80 12.53
N HIS A 93 -5.74 -6.37 12.54
CA HIS A 93 -6.05 -7.51 13.38
C HIS A 93 -5.32 -8.77 12.89
N GLN A 94 -4.92 -9.66 13.80
CA GLN A 94 -4.14 -10.86 13.47
C GLN A 94 -4.81 -11.77 12.42
N SER A 95 -6.14 -11.75 12.30
CA SER A 95 -6.85 -12.54 11.28
C SER A 95 -6.60 -12.11 9.82
N TYR A 96 -5.97 -10.95 9.59
CA TYR A 96 -5.56 -10.51 8.26
C TYR A 96 -4.14 -10.96 7.86
N ILE A 97 -3.40 -11.59 8.77
CA ILE A 97 -2.03 -12.09 8.54
C ILE A 97 -2.01 -13.60 8.82
N THR A 98 -1.14 -14.34 8.14
CA THR A 98 -0.96 -15.76 8.42
C THR A 98 -0.20 -15.99 9.74
N HIS A 99 0.01 -17.26 10.10
CA HIS A 99 0.65 -17.66 11.34
C HIS A 99 2.13 -17.23 11.46
N ASP A 100 2.77 -16.83 10.37
CA ASP A 100 4.14 -16.31 10.36
C ASP A 100 4.24 -14.81 10.71
N CYS A 101 3.09 -14.11 10.81
CA CYS A 101 3.02 -12.66 10.98
C CYS A 101 3.70 -11.84 9.86
N PHE A 102 3.90 -12.42 8.69
CA PHE A 102 4.58 -11.81 7.56
C PHE A 102 3.70 -11.77 6.30
N HIS A 103 3.11 -12.90 5.90
CA HIS A 103 2.24 -12.97 4.73
C HIS A 103 0.78 -12.63 5.05
N PHE A 104 0.07 -12.02 4.12
CA PHE A 104 -1.37 -11.80 4.26
C PHE A 104 -2.13 -13.13 4.29
N SER A 105 -3.14 -13.21 5.17
CA SER A 105 -4.13 -14.29 5.09
C SER A 105 -5.05 -14.07 3.89
N GLN A 106 -5.94 -15.03 3.59
CA GLN A 106 -6.99 -14.82 2.60
C GLN A 106 -7.82 -13.55 2.90
N LYS A 107 -8.11 -13.29 4.18
CA LYS A 107 -8.80 -12.06 4.62
C LYS A 107 -7.94 -10.81 4.40
N GLY A 108 -6.63 -10.90 4.63
CA GLY A 108 -5.65 -9.85 4.32
C GLY A 108 -5.61 -9.51 2.84
N HIS A 109 -5.52 -10.52 1.98
CA HIS A 109 -5.57 -10.34 0.53
C HIS A 109 -6.90 -9.73 0.08
N ALA A 110 -8.03 -10.13 0.66
CA ALA A 110 -9.33 -9.51 0.36
C ALA A 110 -9.37 -8.02 0.72
N LEU A 111 -8.80 -7.63 1.87
CA LEU A 111 -8.70 -6.22 2.28
C LEU A 111 -7.79 -5.44 1.32
N ALA A 112 -6.59 -5.96 1.02
CA ALA A 112 -5.66 -5.32 0.10
C ALA A 112 -6.26 -5.17 -1.31
N ALA A 113 -6.97 -6.17 -1.81
CA ALA A 113 -7.67 -6.12 -3.09
C ALA A 113 -8.79 -5.07 -3.09
N ASN A 114 -9.57 -4.97 -2.01
CA ASN A 114 -10.61 -3.95 -1.89
C ASN A 114 -10.04 -2.53 -1.84
N LEU A 115 -8.97 -2.31 -1.05
CA LEU A 115 -8.27 -1.03 -0.99
C LEU A 115 -7.67 -0.66 -2.36
N LEU A 116 -7.00 -1.59 -3.03
CA LEU A 116 -6.46 -1.41 -4.37
C LEU A 116 -7.56 -1.06 -5.38
N TRP A 117 -8.68 -1.79 -5.39
CA TRP A 117 -9.80 -1.55 -6.31
C TRP A 117 -10.34 -0.12 -6.18
N ASN A 118 -10.53 0.34 -4.95
CA ASN A 118 -10.97 1.72 -4.72
C ASN A 118 -9.94 2.74 -5.23
N ASN A 119 -8.65 2.49 -5.01
CA ASN A 119 -7.55 3.32 -5.49
C ASN A 119 -7.45 3.37 -7.02
N LEU A 120 -7.72 2.26 -7.72
CA LEU A 120 -7.77 2.20 -9.18
C LEU A 120 -8.87 3.12 -9.74
N LEU A 121 -9.97 3.29 -9.01
CA LEU A 121 -11.11 4.13 -9.37
C LEU A 121 -11.02 5.57 -8.82
N GLU A 122 -9.85 5.99 -8.35
CA GLU A 122 -9.56 7.36 -7.93
C GLU A 122 -8.54 8.02 -8.86
N PRO A 123 -8.71 9.29 -9.24
CA PRO A 123 -7.80 9.98 -10.15
C PRO A 123 -6.40 10.07 -9.56
N VAL A 124 -5.39 9.95 -10.43
CA VAL A 124 -3.98 10.11 -10.05
C VAL A 124 -3.76 11.49 -9.47
N GLY A 125 -3.10 11.58 -8.30
CA GLY A 125 -2.93 12.81 -7.54
C GLY A 125 -3.97 12.99 -6.42
N ASN A 126 -5.06 12.22 -6.43
CA ASN A 126 -6.07 12.21 -5.38
C ASN A 126 -6.52 10.78 -5.01
N LYS A 127 -5.54 9.87 -4.94
CA LYS A 127 -5.75 8.49 -4.49
C LYS A 127 -5.68 8.44 -2.97
N SER A 128 -6.61 7.70 -2.37
CA SER A 128 -6.70 7.52 -0.93
C SER A 128 -5.51 6.74 -0.37
N ASP A 129 -4.94 7.20 0.74
CA ASP A 129 -3.82 6.51 1.41
C ASP A 129 -3.94 6.46 2.94
N ASN A 130 -5.08 6.90 3.48
CA ASN A 130 -5.36 7.05 4.91
C ASN A 130 -6.77 6.56 5.32
N VAL A 131 -7.39 5.70 4.52
CA VAL A 131 -8.75 5.18 4.77
C VAL A 131 -8.72 4.08 5.85
N PRO A 132 -9.73 3.99 6.73
CA PRO A 132 -9.82 2.91 7.71
C PRO A 132 -9.70 1.51 7.06
N PRO A 133 -8.85 0.61 7.58
CA PRO A 133 -8.59 -0.71 6.99
C PRO A 133 -9.70 -1.72 7.34
N VAL A 134 -10.93 -1.40 6.96
CA VAL A 134 -12.11 -2.24 7.19
C VAL A 134 -12.51 -2.88 5.86
N LEU A 135 -12.52 -4.21 5.83
CA LEU A 135 -12.84 -4.98 4.63
C LEU A 135 -14.23 -4.61 4.11
N MET A 136 -14.31 -4.22 2.84
CA MET A 136 -15.56 -3.81 2.16
C MET A 136 -16.24 -2.59 2.79
N ASN A 137 -15.51 -1.76 3.55
CA ASN A 137 -16.03 -0.48 4.06
C ASN A 137 -16.47 0.46 2.93
N SER A 138 -15.77 0.39 1.79
CA SER A 138 -16.20 1.02 0.55
C SER A 138 -15.88 0.11 -0.62
N PHE A 139 -16.73 0.18 -1.65
CA PHE A 139 -16.53 -0.53 -2.91
C PHE A 139 -16.98 0.40 -4.04
N ARG A 140 -16.02 1.08 -4.67
CA ARG A 140 -16.29 2.02 -5.76
C ARG A 140 -16.72 1.26 -7.02
N CYS A 141 -17.68 1.86 -7.73
CA CYS A 141 -18.12 1.42 -9.05
C CYS A 141 -17.75 2.50 -10.08
N PRO A 142 -17.37 2.12 -11.32
CA PRO A 142 -17.20 3.07 -12.41
C PRO A 142 -18.49 3.87 -12.67
N SER A 143 -18.37 5.13 -13.04
CA SER A 143 -19.50 6.00 -13.39
C SER A 143 -19.54 6.26 -14.89
N LYS A 144 -20.64 6.85 -15.40
CA LYS A 144 -20.70 7.28 -16.81
C LYS A 144 -19.65 8.33 -17.14
N GLN A 145 -19.24 9.13 -16.16
CA GLN A 145 -18.22 10.17 -16.30
C GLN A 145 -16.80 9.61 -16.22
N ALA A 146 -16.60 8.53 -15.45
CA ALA A 146 -15.31 7.87 -15.28
C ALA A 146 -15.48 6.33 -15.36
N PRO A 147 -15.67 5.77 -16.57
CA PRO A 147 -15.94 4.36 -16.75
C PRO A 147 -14.68 3.46 -16.70
N TYR A 148 -13.47 4.03 -16.70
CA TYR A 148 -12.21 3.30 -16.74
C TYR A 148 -11.38 3.48 -15.47
N ILE A 149 -10.39 2.60 -15.29
CA ILE A 149 -9.36 2.76 -14.28
C ILE A 149 -8.53 4.02 -14.57
N PHE A 150 -8.21 4.78 -13.52
CA PHE A 150 -7.46 6.02 -13.65
C PHE A 150 -5.98 5.79 -13.97
N THR A 151 -5.51 6.54 -14.95
CA THR A 151 -4.12 6.62 -15.42
C THR A 151 -3.64 8.07 -15.36
N ASN A 152 -2.33 8.30 -15.57
CA ASN A 152 -1.78 9.67 -15.61
C ASN A 152 -2.48 10.53 -16.68
N LYS A 153 -2.82 9.95 -17.85
CA LYS A 153 -3.46 10.66 -18.96
C LYS A 153 -4.93 10.97 -18.70
N ASN A 154 -5.74 9.97 -18.39
CA ASN A 154 -7.19 10.19 -18.22
C ASN A 154 -7.54 10.97 -16.93
N SER A 155 -6.65 10.97 -15.93
CA SER A 155 -6.82 11.81 -14.74
C SER A 155 -6.73 13.29 -15.09
N GLN A 156 -5.78 13.67 -15.95
CA GLN A 156 -5.65 15.07 -16.42
C GLN A 156 -6.89 15.54 -17.19
N ILE A 157 -7.49 14.67 -18.01
CA ILE A 157 -8.73 14.97 -18.73
C ILE A 157 -9.87 15.13 -17.72
N PHE A 158 -10.02 14.18 -16.80
CA PHE A 158 -11.05 14.20 -15.77
C PHE A 158 -11.01 15.47 -14.91
N TYR A 159 -9.83 15.96 -14.52
CA TYR A 159 -9.71 17.21 -13.78
C TYR A 159 -10.15 18.45 -14.57
N LYS A 160 -10.04 18.43 -15.90
CA LYS A 160 -10.40 19.57 -16.77
C LYS A 160 -11.88 19.55 -17.16
N THR A 161 -12.44 18.37 -17.41
CA THR A 161 -13.77 18.23 -18.05
C THR A 161 -14.82 17.60 -17.14
N GLY A 162 -14.41 17.00 -16.02
CA GLY A 162 -15.26 16.14 -15.20
C GLY A 162 -15.55 14.77 -15.83
N ARG A 163 -14.89 14.41 -16.94
CA ARG A 163 -15.03 13.12 -17.63
C ARG A 163 -13.68 12.55 -18.07
N GLN A 164 -13.53 11.23 -18.09
CA GLN A 164 -12.28 10.58 -18.54
C GLN A 164 -12.09 10.60 -20.07
N GLU A 165 -13.16 10.82 -20.81
CA GLU A 165 -13.18 10.97 -22.27
C GLU A 165 -13.89 12.29 -22.61
N THR A 166 -13.49 12.88 -23.74
CA THR A 166 -14.08 14.10 -24.32
C THR A 166 -15.40 13.82 -25.01
#